data_AF-A0A5M4AN88-F1
#
_entry.id   AF-A0A5M4AN88-F1
#
_cell.length_a   1.000
_cell.length_b   1.000
_cell.length_c   1.000
_cell.angle_alpha   90.00
_cell.angle_beta   90.00
_cell.angle_gamma   90.00
#
_symmetry.space_group_name_H-M   'P 1'
#
loop_
_entity.id
_entity.type
_entity.pdbx_description
1 polymer ?
#
loop_
_entity_poly.entity_id
_entity_poly.type
_entity_poly.pdbx_seq_one_letter_code
_entity_poly.pdbx_strand_id
1 'polypeptide(L)'
;MPKNVRAKFRVDFRLVLKAFKEKGYYEDVHRDKIAKNDFKGLYIAGNTFSLNQDYDNLHLDDRMQLKDPDGDGIYDTELVLNTYNPDAHVASKWSLEHDISKYPAFRSESSLLNAVCNMSLDELCQNIEADSTFRTGEKWGGVWTSDISYSI
;
A
#
# COMPACT_ATOMS: atom_id res chain seq x y z
N MET A 1 0.17 -16.68 9.30
CA MET A 1 -0.17 -16.25 10.67
C MET A 1 -1.62 -16.62 10.96
N PRO A 2 -1.98 -16.92 12.22
CA PRO A 2 -3.38 -17.02 12.65
C PRO A 2 -4.15 -15.73 12.34
N LYS A 3 -5.48 -15.79 12.20
CA LYS A 3 -6.32 -14.60 11.98
C LYS A 3 -6.45 -13.79 13.27
N ASN A 4 -6.56 -12.46 13.16
CA ASN A 4 -6.83 -11.54 14.26
C ASN A 4 -5.84 -11.66 15.44
N VAL A 5 -4.55 -11.66 15.16
CA VAL A 5 -3.52 -11.77 16.19
C VAL A 5 -3.34 -10.40 16.84
N ARG A 6 -3.69 -10.28 18.13
CA ARG A 6 -3.33 -9.10 18.93
C ARG A 6 -1.84 -9.14 19.24
N ALA A 7 -1.13 -8.09 18.83
CA ALA A 7 0.29 -7.92 19.07
C ALA A 7 0.51 -6.57 19.76
N LYS A 8 1.12 -6.62 20.94
CA LYS A 8 1.58 -5.43 21.66
C LYS A 8 3.02 -5.13 21.27
N PHE A 9 3.27 -3.93 20.79
CA PHE A 9 4.60 -3.44 20.43
C PHE A 9 5.07 -2.48 21.52
N ARG A 10 6.34 -2.63 21.92
CA ARG A 10 6.99 -1.75 22.90
C ARG A 10 8.37 -1.38 22.39
N VAL A 11 8.69 -0.09 22.45
CA VAL A 11 9.98 0.45 22.00
C VAL A 11 10.58 1.24 23.14
N ASP A 12 11.81 0.88 23.53
CA ASP A 12 12.60 1.67 24.46
C ASP A 12 13.20 2.87 23.74
N PHE A 13 12.64 4.05 23.99
CA PHE A 13 13.02 5.29 23.32
C PHE A 13 13.91 6.18 24.20
N ARG A 14 14.31 5.71 25.39
CA ARG A 14 15.07 6.50 26.37
C ARG A 14 16.41 7.00 25.82
N LEU A 15 17.06 6.21 24.96
CA LEU A 15 18.31 6.60 24.29
C LEU A 15 18.11 7.85 23.41
N VAL A 16 17.03 7.86 22.63
CA VAL A 16 16.69 8.97 21.71
C VAL A 16 16.28 10.20 22.51
N LEU A 17 15.44 10.03 23.53
CA LEU A 17 15.02 11.11 24.42
C LEU A 17 16.21 11.77 25.13
N LYS A 18 17.19 10.97 25.58
CA LYS A 18 18.44 11.47 26.16
C LYS A 18 19.22 12.30 25.14
N ALA A 19 19.37 11.82 23.91
CA ALA A 19 20.06 12.55 22.84
C ALA A 19 19.37 13.88 22.50
N PHE A 20 18.04 13.90 22.43
CA PHE A 20 17.27 15.13 22.26
C PHE A 20 17.48 16.14 23.38
N LYS A 21 17.65 15.69 24.64
CA LYS A 21 17.90 16.57 25.78
C LYS A 21 19.33 17.12 25.79
N GLU A 22 20.32 16.29 25.47
CA GLU A 22 21.74 16.64 25.58
C GLU A 22 22.28 17.37 24.35
N LYS A 23 21.84 16.96 23.16
CA LYS A 23 22.39 17.42 21.87
C LYS A 23 21.38 18.17 21.01
N GLY A 24 20.08 18.04 21.29
CA GLY A 24 19.00 18.58 20.46
C GLY A 24 18.66 17.72 19.23
N TYR A 25 19.39 16.62 18.99
CA TYR A 25 19.15 15.69 17.90
C TYR A 25 19.59 14.26 18.28
N TYR A 26 19.06 13.28 17.57
CA TYR A 26 19.51 11.89 17.60
C TYR A 26 20.19 11.57 16.26
N GLU A 27 21.29 10.81 16.31
CA GLU A 27 22.00 10.31 15.14
C GLU A 27 21.80 8.80 15.11
N ASP A 28 21.27 8.29 14.00
CA ASP A 28 20.96 6.87 13.85
C ASP A 28 22.18 6.04 13.42
N VAL A 29 21.97 4.74 13.18
CA VAL A 29 23.04 3.81 12.77
C VAL A 29 23.59 4.10 11.37
N HIS A 30 22.86 4.87 10.55
CA HIS A 30 23.27 5.31 9.21
C HIS A 30 23.90 6.72 9.22
N ARG A 31 24.01 7.34 10.40
CA ARG A 31 24.49 8.71 10.63
C ARG A 31 23.53 9.80 10.18
N ASP A 32 22.27 9.45 9.95
CA ASP A 32 21.22 10.41 9.68
C ASP A 32 20.78 11.08 10.99
N LYS A 33 20.51 12.38 10.92
CA LYS A 33 20.16 13.19 12.09
C LYS A 33 18.68 13.52 12.10
N ILE A 34 18.04 13.19 13.21
CA ILE A 34 16.67 13.57 13.52
C ILE A 34 16.73 14.66 14.58
N ALA A 35 16.42 15.90 14.21
CA ALA A 35 16.34 16.99 15.19
C ALA A 35 15.08 16.83 16.06
N LYS A 36 15.17 17.24 17.33
CA LYS A 36 14.04 17.18 18.27
C LYS A 36 12.78 17.89 17.74
N ASN A 37 12.95 19.02 17.05
CA ASN A 37 11.84 19.82 16.51
C ASN A 37 11.17 19.17 15.28
N ASP A 38 11.90 18.28 14.60
CA ASP A 38 11.42 17.57 13.41
C ASP A 38 10.81 16.22 13.76
N PHE A 39 11.06 15.70 14.97
CA PHE A 39 10.43 14.49 15.46
C PHE A 39 8.90 14.65 15.59
N LYS A 40 8.14 13.89 14.79
CA LYS A 40 6.66 13.93 14.78
C LYS A 40 6.00 12.81 15.57
N GLY A 41 6.75 11.80 15.99
CA GLY A 41 6.25 10.64 16.72
C GLY A 41 6.89 9.34 16.26
N LEU A 42 6.46 8.24 16.88
CA LEU A 42 6.89 6.89 16.56
C LEU A 42 5.70 6.14 15.97
N TYR A 43 5.86 5.51 14.82
CA TYR A 43 4.78 4.87 14.07
C TYR A 43 5.17 3.46 13.62
N ILE A 44 4.18 2.58 13.47
CA ILE A 44 4.34 1.25 12.85
C ILE A 44 3.83 1.31 11.41
N ALA A 45 4.67 0.93 10.46
CA ALA A 45 4.33 0.82 9.05
C ALA A 45 4.65 -0.59 8.53
N GLY A 46 3.98 -1.04 7.47
CA GLY A 46 4.21 -2.36 6.90
C GLY A 46 3.28 -2.72 5.75
N ASN A 47 3.62 -3.81 5.05
CA ASN A 47 2.90 -4.29 3.87
C ASN A 47 1.73 -5.24 4.17
N THR A 48 1.46 -5.53 5.44
CA THR A 48 0.40 -6.48 5.82
C THR A 48 -0.91 -5.75 6.08
N PHE A 49 -2.02 -6.38 5.73
CA PHE A 49 -3.35 -5.81 5.89
C PHE A 49 -3.60 -5.34 7.34
N SER A 50 -4.09 -4.09 7.48
CA SER A 50 -4.18 -3.23 8.68
C SER A 50 -2.99 -2.29 8.93
N LEU A 51 -1.85 -2.53 8.29
CA LEU A 51 -0.76 -1.57 8.18
C LEU A 51 -0.82 -0.88 6.81
N ASN A 52 -0.24 0.32 6.73
CA ASN A 52 -0.04 1.00 5.45
C ASN A 52 1.46 1.21 5.21
N GLN A 53 1.81 1.48 3.95
CA GLN A 53 3.16 1.86 3.51
C GLN A 53 3.22 3.32 3.03
N ASP A 54 2.21 4.13 3.38
CA ASP A 54 2.18 5.55 3.03
C ASP A 54 2.99 6.33 4.05
N TYR A 55 4.32 6.26 3.91
CA TYR A 55 5.27 6.83 4.85
C TYR A 55 5.12 8.35 5.03
N ASP A 56 4.65 9.04 3.98
CA ASP A 56 4.46 10.49 4.00
C ASP A 56 3.24 10.89 4.86
N ASN A 57 2.22 10.03 4.91
CA ASN A 57 0.96 10.30 5.61
C ASN A 57 0.73 9.47 6.88
N LEU A 58 1.75 8.77 7.40
CA LEU A 58 1.64 7.99 8.64
C LEU A 58 1.10 8.79 9.84
N HIS A 59 1.44 10.08 9.87
CA HIS A 59 1.00 11.01 10.92
C HIS A 59 -0.51 11.29 10.92
N LEU A 60 -1.24 10.92 9.86
CA LEU A 60 -2.69 11.04 9.78
C LEU A 60 -3.41 9.83 10.39
N ASP A 61 -2.70 8.73 10.64
CA ASP A 61 -3.27 7.51 11.21
C ASP A 61 -2.82 7.29 12.67
N ASP A 62 -3.56 7.89 13.60
CA ASP A 62 -3.32 7.79 15.04
C ASP A 62 -3.27 6.34 15.56
N ARG A 63 -3.87 5.38 14.84
CA ARG A 63 -3.88 3.96 15.24
C ARG A 63 -2.49 3.33 15.16
N MET A 64 -1.64 3.84 14.27
CA MET A 64 -0.29 3.32 14.04
C MET A 64 0.75 3.98 14.95
N GLN A 65 0.38 5.02 15.68
CA GLN A 65 1.28 5.77 16.55
C GLN A 65 1.52 5.03 17.87
N LEU A 66 2.78 4.89 18.29
CA LEU A 66 3.13 4.47 19.64
C LEU A 66 3.10 5.68 20.58
N LYS A 67 2.63 5.47 21.80
CA LYS A 67 2.46 6.52 22.81
C LYS A 67 3.18 6.13 24.10
N ASP A 68 3.57 7.14 24.87
CA ASP A 68 4.22 7.03 26.17
C ASP A 68 3.39 7.82 27.20
N PRO A 69 2.31 7.23 27.74
CA PRO A 69 1.37 7.94 28.59
C PRO A 69 1.90 8.19 30.01
N ASP A 70 2.86 7.39 30.49
CA ASP A 70 3.46 7.54 31.82
C ASP A 70 4.78 8.33 31.81
N GLY A 71 5.34 8.58 30.63
CA GLY A 71 6.54 9.39 30.44
C GLY A 71 7.82 8.67 30.85
N ASP A 72 7.80 7.33 30.93
CA ASP A 72 8.96 6.53 31.32
C ASP A 72 9.95 6.31 30.15
N GLY A 73 9.57 6.74 28.94
CA GLY A 73 10.35 6.62 27.71
C GLY A 73 10.14 5.30 26.98
N ILE A 74 9.18 4.46 27.40
CA ILE A 74 8.76 3.25 26.70
C ILE A 74 7.47 3.54 25.94
N TYR A 75 7.59 3.58 24.62
CA TYR A 75 6.47 3.84 23.73
C TYR A 75 5.77 2.52 23.40
N ASP A 76 4.44 2.47 23.49
CA ASP A 76 3.68 1.27 23.16
C ASP A 76 2.42 1.53 22.33
N THR A 77 2.00 0.49 21.60
CA THR A 77 0.72 0.41 20.91
C THR A 77 0.30 -1.06 20.79
N GLU A 78 -0.99 -1.31 20.60
CA GLU A 78 -1.54 -2.64 20.34
C GLU A 78 -2.20 -2.65 18.95
N LEU A 79 -1.78 -3.58 18.10
CA LEU A 79 -2.33 -3.75 16.76
C LEU A 79 -2.94 -5.15 16.62
N VAL A 80 -4.01 -5.23 15.84
CA VAL A 80 -4.55 -6.51 15.38
C VAL A 80 -3.93 -6.80 14.01
N LEU A 81 -3.09 -7.83 13.95
CA LEU A 81 -2.46 -8.29 12.72
C LEU A 81 -3.31 -9.36 12.05
N ASN A 82 -3.20 -9.43 10.72
CA ASN A 82 -3.93 -10.39 9.89
C ASN A 82 -5.44 -10.34 10.17
N THR A 83 -5.95 -9.11 10.25
CA THR A 83 -7.35 -8.84 10.53
C THR A 83 -8.21 -9.48 9.45
N TYR A 84 -9.09 -10.40 9.84
CA TYR A 84 -9.96 -11.04 8.89
C TYR A 84 -11.04 -10.06 8.48
N ASN A 85 -10.88 -9.46 7.31
CA ASN A 85 -11.93 -8.69 6.65
C ASN A 85 -12.42 -9.51 5.43
N PRO A 86 -13.65 -10.04 5.45
CA PRO A 86 -14.21 -10.78 4.32
C PRO A 86 -14.33 -9.92 3.05
N ASP A 87 -14.45 -8.60 3.19
CA ASP A 87 -14.56 -7.66 2.08
C ASP A 87 -13.19 -7.19 1.55
N ALA A 88 -12.14 -7.25 2.37
CA ALA A 88 -10.78 -6.88 1.94
C ALA A 88 -10.09 -7.95 1.08
N HIS A 89 -10.64 -9.16 1.06
CA HIS A 89 -10.15 -10.29 0.28
C HIS A 89 -11.16 -10.77 -0.75
N VAL A 90 -12.02 -9.89 -1.26
CA VAL A 90 -12.63 -10.17 -2.56
C VAL A 90 -11.53 -9.95 -3.59
N ALA A 91 -10.74 -11.00 -3.85
CA ALA A 91 -10.03 -11.09 -5.12
C ALA A 91 -11.09 -10.81 -6.19
N SER A 92 -10.93 -9.72 -6.93
CA SER A 92 -11.85 -9.31 -7.99
C SER A 92 -12.06 -10.53 -8.88
N LYS A 93 -13.27 -11.12 -8.85
CA LYS A 93 -13.57 -12.22 -9.75
C LYS A 93 -13.78 -11.58 -11.11
N TRP A 94 -12.84 -11.81 -12.02
CA TRP A 94 -13.00 -11.38 -13.41
C TRP A 94 -13.88 -12.38 -14.17
N SER A 95 -14.73 -11.84 -15.03
CA SER A 95 -15.45 -12.54 -16.08
C SER A 95 -15.39 -11.69 -17.34
N LEU A 96 -15.31 -12.32 -18.51
CA LEU A 96 -15.31 -11.61 -19.79
C LEU A 96 -16.62 -10.83 -19.96
N GLU A 97 -16.52 -9.50 -20.07
CA GLU A 97 -17.69 -8.61 -20.22
C GLU A 97 -17.90 -8.13 -21.65
N HIS A 98 -16.81 -8.00 -22.43
CA HIS A 98 -16.85 -7.49 -23.80
C HIS A 98 -16.64 -8.57 -24.86
N ASP A 99 -17.15 -8.31 -26.06
CA ASP A 99 -16.87 -9.15 -27.23
C ASP A 99 -15.46 -8.85 -27.77
N ILE A 100 -14.56 -9.81 -27.55
CA ILE A 100 -13.17 -9.76 -27.99
C ILE A 100 -12.93 -10.53 -29.30
N SER A 101 -13.98 -11.08 -29.94
CA SER A 101 -13.84 -11.93 -31.14
C SER A 101 -13.21 -11.22 -32.35
N LYS A 102 -13.25 -9.89 -32.37
CA LYS A 102 -12.63 -9.03 -33.39
C LYS A 102 -11.10 -8.93 -33.30
N TYR A 103 -10.50 -9.35 -32.19
CA TYR A 103 -9.06 -9.28 -31.95
C TYR A 103 -8.36 -10.64 -32.18
N PRO A 104 -7.03 -10.64 -32.41
CA PRO A 104 -6.26 -11.88 -32.47
C PRO A 104 -6.38 -12.69 -31.17
N ALA A 105 -6.74 -13.97 -31.28
CA ALA A 105 -6.86 -14.86 -30.15
C ALA A 105 -5.52 -15.57 -29.86
N PHE A 106 -5.04 -15.45 -28.63
CA PHE A 106 -3.92 -16.26 -28.12
C PHE A 106 -4.45 -17.59 -27.53
N ARG A 107 -3.75 -18.69 -27.80
CA ARG A 107 -4.06 -20.00 -27.21
C ARG A 107 -2.79 -20.72 -26.81
N SER A 108 -2.82 -21.31 -25.63
CA SER A 108 -1.78 -22.18 -25.09
C SER A 108 -2.39 -23.29 -24.23
N GLU A 109 -1.58 -24.29 -23.88
CA GLU A 109 -1.95 -25.32 -22.90
C GLU A 109 -2.11 -24.76 -21.48
N SER A 110 -1.60 -23.54 -21.20
CA SER A 110 -1.71 -22.91 -19.89
C SER A 110 -3.00 -22.11 -19.76
N SER A 111 -3.89 -22.56 -18.87
CA SER A 111 -5.13 -21.85 -18.56
C SER A 111 -4.88 -20.44 -18.01
N LEU A 112 -3.77 -20.24 -17.29
CA LEU A 112 -3.40 -18.93 -16.76
C LEU A 112 -3.05 -17.95 -17.89
N LEU A 113 -2.23 -18.38 -18.86
CA LEU A 113 -1.86 -17.50 -19.98
C LEU A 113 -3.08 -17.15 -20.84
N ASN A 114 -3.96 -18.13 -21.08
CA ASN A 114 -5.21 -17.89 -21.80
C ASN A 114 -6.09 -16.88 -21.03
N ALA A 115 -6.20 -17.00 -19.70
CA ALA A 115 -6.97 -16.08 -18.88
C ALA A 115 -6.40 -14.66 -18.89
N VAL A 116 -5.07 -14.52 -18.73
CA VAL A 116 -4.39 -13.21 -18.77
C VAL A 116 -4.59 -12.54 -20.12
N CYS A 117 -4.41 -13.27 -21.24
CA CYS A 117 -4.61 -12.69 -22.57
C CYS A 117 -6.07 -12.26 -22.82
N ASN A 118 -7.05 -13.07 -22.40
CA ASN A 118 -8.46 -12.70 -22.54
C ASN A 118 -8.82 -11.48 -21.68
N MET A 119 -8.29 -11.42 -20.45
CA MET A 119 -8.48 -10.29 -19.54
C MET A 119 -7.87 -9.00 -20.11
N SER A 120 -6.68 -9.06 -20.70
CA SER A 120 -6.06 -7.89 -21.35
C SER A 120 -6.86 -7.38 -22.55
N LEU A 121 -7.46 -8.27 -23.36
CA LEU A 121 -8.32 -7.86 -24.47
C LEU A 121 -9.66 -7.26 -24.00
N ASP A 122 -10.19 -7.79 -22.90
CA ASP A 122 -11.41 -7.28 -22.27
C ASP A 122 -11.18 -5.88 -21.66
N GLU A 123 -10.06 -5.69 -20.97
CA GLU A 123 -9.63 -4.40 -20.43
C GLU A 123 -9.36 -3.38 -21.54
N LEU A 124 -8.78 -3.80 -22.67
CA LEU A 124 -8.63 -2.94 -23.85
C LEU A 124 -9.99 -2.40 -24.33
N CYS A 125 -11.04 -3.24 -24.37
CA CYS A 125 -12.39 -2.81 -24.72
C CYS A 125 -12.95 -1.82 -23.69
N GLN A 126 -12.73 -2.08 -22.40
CA GLN A 126 -13.16 -1.20 -21.32
C GLN A 126 -12.46 0.18 -21.38
N ASN A 127 -11.22 0.21 -21.85
CA ASN A 127 -10.41 1.42 -21.95
C ASN A 127 -10.59 2.18 -23.28
N ILE A 128 -11.67 1.92 -24.02
CA ILE A 128 -12.09 2.71 -25.19
C ILE A 128 -13.35 3.50 -24.82
N GLU A 129 -13.27 4.82 -24.92
CA GLU A 129 -14.38 5.74 -24.66
C GLU A 129 -15.39 5.74 -25.82
N ALA A 130 -16.57 6.31 -25.57
CA ALA A 130 -17.64 6.38 -26.56
C ALA A 130 -17.27 7.16 -27.85
N ASP A 131 -16.31 8.07 -27.77
CA ASP A 131 -15.77 8.83 -28.91
C ASP A 131 -14.61 8.09 -29.61
N SER A 132 -14.37 6.83 -29.27
CA SER A 132 -13.29 5.98 -29.76
C SER A 132 -11.86 6.42 -29.36
N THR A 133 -11.74 7.35 -28.41
CA THR A 133 -10.44 7.65 -27.79
C THR A 133 -10.12 6.63 -26.70
N PHE A 134 -8.83 6.45 -26.41
CA PHE A 134 -8.39 5.61 -25.31
C PHE A 134 -8.43 6.36 -23.97
N ARG A 135 -8.47 5.61 -22.88
CA ARG A 135 -8.33 6.14 -21.51
C ARG A 135 -7.23 5.42 -20.74
N THR A 136 -6.67 6.09 -19.74
CA THR A 136 -5.64 5.55 -18.83
C THR A 136 -6.14 4.39 -17.96
N GLY A 137 -7.44 4.38 -17.61
CA GLY A 137 -8.04 3.25 -16.91
C GLY A 137 -9.46 3.56 -16.42
N GLU A 138 -10.10 2.58 -15.78
CA GLU A 138 -11.50 2.68 -15.30
C GLU A 138 -11.78 3.96 -14.50
N LYS A 139 -10.85 4.36 -13.61
CA LYS A 139 -11.03 5.50 -12.70
C LYS A 139 -10.56 6.85 -13.24
N TRP A 140 -9.79 6.86 -14.33
CA TRP A 140 -9.18 8.07 -14.88
C TRP A 140 -9.42 8.15 -16.38
N GLY A 141 -10.19 9.16 -16.78
CA GLY A 141 -10.39 9.48 -18.20
C GLY A 141 -9.17 10.18 -18.81
N GLY A 142 -9.15 10.25 -20.14
CA GLY A 142 -8.11 10.92 -20.91
C GLY A 142 -6.96 9.99 -21.34
N VAL A 143 -6.26 10.38 -22.41
CA VAL A 143 -5.18 9.61 -23.03
C VAL A 143 -3.84 10.00 -22.41
N TRP A 144 -3.12 9.03 -21.86
CA TRP A 144 -1.71 9.19 -21.52
C TRP A 144 -0.86 8.49 -22.58
N THR A 145 0.03 9.24 -23.22
CA THR A 145 0.84 8.74 -24.35
C THR A 145 1.76 7.59 -23.97
N SER A 146 2.25 7.56 -22.73
CA SER A 146 3.04 6.44 -22.21
C SER A 146 2.24 5.15 -22.16
N ASP A 147 1.01 5.18 -21.65
CA ASP A 147 0.16 3.98 -21.51
C ASP A 147 -0.12 3.36 -22.87
N ILE A 148 -0.38 4.19 -23.89
CA ILE A 148 -0.57 3.74 -25.27
C ILE A 148 0.72 3.15 -25.84
N SER A 149 1.87 3.77 -25.60
CA SER A 149 3.15 3.32 -26.15
C SER A 149 3.55 1.92 -25.66
N TYR A 150 3.12 1.53 -24.46
CA TYR A 150 3.36 0.20 -23.90
C TYR A 150 2.25 -0.82 -24.22
N SER A 151 1.15 -0.38 -24.85
CA SER A 151 -0.02 -1.22 -25.16
C SER A 151 -0.11 -1.62 -26.64
N ILE A 152 0.82 -1.16 -27.50
CA ILE A 152 0.88 -1.43 -28.94
C ILE A 152 2.17 -2.20 -29.29
#